data_AF-K7YYF2-F1
#
_entry.id   AF-K7YYF2-F1
#
_cell.length_a   1.000
_cell.length_b   1.000
_cell.length_c   1.000
_cell.angle_alpha   90.00
_cell.angle_beta   90.00
_cell.angle_gamma   90.00
#
_symmetry.space_group_name_H-M   'P 1'
#
loop_
_entity.id
_entity.type
_entity.pdbx_description
1 polymer ?
#
loop_
_entity_poly.entity_id
_entity_poly.type
_entity_poly.pdbx_seq_one_letter_code
_entity_poly.pdbx_strand_id
1 'polypeptide(L)'
;WLLTVPLLIIEFYLILSAITKTPVGVFWRLLIGSLVMLGFGFAGEAGAMDVSLAFWIAMAAWVFIMWEIFFGQASKVNAGSGNANVQKAYKAMALLVTI
;
A
#
# COMPACT_ATOMS: atom_id res chain seq x y z
N TRP A 1 0.39 -12.81 6.17
CA TRP A 1 0.83 -11.54 5.58
C TRP A 1 0.50 -11.48 4.09
N LEU A 2 0.83 -12.52 3.30
CA LEU A 2 0.50 -12.58 1.86
C LEU A 2 -0.99 -12.42 1.52
N LEU A 3 -1.90 -12.89 2.37
CA LEU A 3 -3.34 -12.74 2.16
C LEU A 3 -3.89 -11.45 2.77
N THR A 4 -3.47 -11.12 3.99
CA THR A 4 -4.06 -10.03 4.80
C THR A 4 -3.63 -8.64 4.35
N VAL A 5 -2.38 -8.46 3.91
CA VAL A 5 -1.85 -7.15 3.51
C VAL A 5 -2.41 -6.71 2.16
N PRO A 6 -2.44 -7.55 1.11
CA PRO A 6 -3.09 -7.19 -0.15
C PRO A 6 -4.59 -6.99 0.01
N LEU A 7 -5.27 -7.84 0.81
CA LEU A 7 -6.70 -7.70 1.03
C LEU A 7 -7.05 -6.37 1.70
N LEU A 8 -6.26 -5.92 2.70
CA LEU A 8 -6.44 -4.62 3.36
C LEU A 8 -6.33 -3.45 2.36
N ILE A 9 -5.35 -3.50 1.45
CA ILE A 9 -5.14 -2.49 0.39
C ILE A 9 -6.32 -2.48 -0.61
N ILE A 10 -6.81 -3.66 -0.99
CA ILE A 10 -7.93 -3.82 -1.92
C ILE A 10 -9.22 -3.30 -1.30
N GLU A 11 -9.52 -3.67 -0.05
CA GLU A 11 -10.70 -3.23 0.69
C GLU A 11 -10.74 -1.71 0.81
N PHE A 12 -9.60 -1.09 1.13
CA PHE A 12 -9.45 0.35 1.16
C PHE A 12 -9.71 1.02 -0.19
N TYR A 13 -9.15 0.49 -1.28
CA TYR A 13 -9.37 1.01 -2.63
C TYR A 13 -10.86 0.95 -3.00
N LEU A 14 -11.53 -0.16 -2.69
CA LEU A 14 -12.95 -0.34 -2.97
C LEU A 14 -13.81 0.66 -2.18
N ILE A 15 -13.52 0.86 -0.88
CA ILE A 15 -14.21 1.85 -0.06
C ILE A 15 -14.02 3.25 -0.64
N LEU A 16 -12.80 3.65 -1.01
CA LEU A 16 -12.53 4.96 -1.63
C LEU A 16 -13.18 5.11 -3.01
N SER A 17 -13.20 4.06 -3.81
CA SER A 17 -13.80 4.09 -5.16
C SER A 17 -15.32 4.25 -5.14
N ALA A 18 -15.98 3.88 -4.04
CA ALA A 18 -17.43 4.04 -3.88
C ALA A 18 -17.87 5.49 -3.61
N ILE A 19 -16.96 6.33 -3.12
CA ILE A 19 -17.21 7.71 -2.67
C ILE A 19 -16.46 8.75 -3.52
N THR A 20 -15.40 8.34 -4.22
CA THR A 20 -14.56 9.20 -5.05
C THR A 20 -14.13 8.43 -6.30
N LYS A 21 -13.90 9.14 -7.42
CA LYS A 21 -13.29 8.51 -8.61
C LYS A 21 -11.80 8.25 -8.34
N THR A 22 -11.49 7.10 -7.77
CA THR A 22 -10.11 6.67 -7.53
C THR A 22 -9.49 6.11 -8.82
N PRO A 23 -8.29 6.54 -9.23
CA PRO A 23 -7.60 5.97 -10.38
C PRO A 23 -7.24 4.51 -10.14
N VAL A 24 -7.63 3.63 -11.07
CA VAL A 24 -7.26 2.20 -11.06
C VAL A 24 -5.74 2.01 -11.06
N GLY A 25 -4.96 2.99 -11.53
CA GLY A 25 -3.49 2.97 -11.47
C GLY A 25 -2.93 2.91 -10.04
N VAL A 26 -3.60 3.52 -9.06
CA VAL A 26 -3.18 3.48 -7.65
C VAL A 26 -3.27 2.06 -7.11
N PHE A 27 -4.36 1.36 -7.43
CA PHE A 27 -4.57 -0.03 -7.02
C PHE A 27 -3.42 -0.93 -7.47
N TRP A 28 -3.04 -0.87 -8.75
CA TRP A 28 -1.98 -1.72 -9.29
C TRP A 28 -0.61 -1.40 -8.72
N ARG A 29 -0.30 -0.12 -8.45
CA ARG A 29 0.96 0.27 -7.82
C ARG A 29 1.09 -0.28 -6.41
N LEU A 30 0.01 -0.17 -5.61
CA LEU A 30 0.00 -0.69 -4.24
C LEU A 30 0.00 -2.22 -4.22
N LEU A 31 -0.75 -2.88 -5.12
CA LEU A 31 -0.78 -4.33 -5.23
C LEU A 31 0.60 -4.88 -5.61
N ILE A 32 1.21 -4.38 -6.69
CA ILE A 32 2.53 -4.82 -7.12
C ILE A 32 3.58 -4.52 -6.04
N GLY A 33 3.54 -3.34 -5.43
CA GLY A 33 4.43 -3.00 -4.31
C GLY A 33 4.32 -4.01 -3.16
N SER A 34 3.09 -4.39 -2.76
CA SER A 34 2.87 -5.36 -1.68
C SER A 34 3.34 -6.77 -2.05
N LEU A 35 3.16 -7.18 -3.30
CA LEU A 35 3.62 -8.48 -3.80
C LEU A 35 5.15 -8.56 -3.83
N VAL A 36 5.81 -7.49 -4.25
CA VAL A 36 7.27 -7.37 -4.21
C VAL A 36 7.76 -7.40 -2.75
N MET A 37 7.20 -6.55 -1.89
CA MET A 37 7.58 -6.50 -0.47
C MET A 37 7.50 -7.89 0.20
N LEU A 38 6.38 -8.59 0.02
CA LEU A 38 6.16 -9.89 0.66
C LEU A 38 6.88 -11.03 -0.06
N GLY A 39 6.98 -10.97 -1.38
CA GLY A 39 7.68 -11.99 -2.18
C GLY A 39 9.18 -12.01 -1.87
N PHE A 40 9.81 -10.84 -1.81
CA PHE A 40 11.23 -10.74 -1.44
C PHE A 40 11.45 -11.01 0.05
N GLY A 41 10.58 -10.52 0.94
CA GLY A 41 10.64 -10.87 2.36
C GLY A 41 10.59 -12.38 2.60
N PHE A 42 9.64 -13.07 1.95
CA PHE A 42 9.52 -14.52 2.01
C PHE A 42 10.71 -15.24 1.37
N ALA A 43 11.24 -14.75 0.24
CA ALA A 43 12.40 -15.35 -0.41
C ALA A 43 13.67 -15.28 0.47
N GLY A 44 13.84 -14.19 1.23
CA GLY A 44 14.90 -14.07 2.23
C GLY A 44 14.72 -15.04 3.40
N GLU A 45 13.50 -15.16 3.93
CA GLU A 45 13.18 -16.09 5.03
C GLU A 45 13.30 -17.57 4.61
N ALA A 46 12.93 -17.90 3.37
CA ALA A 46 13.00 -19.25 2.82
C ALA A 46 14.43 -19.67 2.41
N GLY A 47 15.41 -18.78 2.51
CA GLY A 47 16.80 -19.03 2.08
C GLY A 47 16.98 -19.12 0.56
N ALA A 48 15.98 -18.67 -0.22
CA ALA A 48 16.03 -18.65 -1.68
C ALA A 48 16.84 -17.47 -2.25
N MET A 49 17.11 -16.45 -1.43
CA MET A 49 17.92 -15.28 -1.75
C MET A 49 18.74 -14.87 -0.52
N ASP A 50 19.84 -14.14 -0.73
CA ASP A 50 20.58 -13.50 0.35
C ASP A 50 19.66 -12.63 1.22
N VAL A 51 19.68 -12.88 2.54
CA VAL A 51 18.77 -12.25 3.50
C VAL A 51 18.92 -10.74 3.50
N SER A 52 20.15 -10.23 3.39
CA SER A 52 20.41 -8.79 3.41
C SER A 52 19.88 -8.11 2.16
N LEU A 53 20.07 -8.74 0.99
CA LEU A 53 19.54 -8.24 -0.27
C LEU A 53 18.00 -8.25 -0.30
N ALA A 54 17.40 -9.38 0.12
CA ALA A 54 15.96 -9.55 0.21
C ALA A 54 15.32 -8.52 1.15
N PHE A 55 15.96 -8.23 2.29
CA PHE A 55 15.52 -7.21 3.23
C PHE A 55 15.51 -5.81 2.62
N TRP A 56 16.59 -5.39 1.94
CA TRP A 56 16.65 -4.06 1.32
C TRP A 56 15.64 -3.89 0.20
N ILE A 57 15.39 -4.93 -0.61
CA ILE A 57 14.38 -4.89 -1.67
C ILE A 57 12.97 -4.79 -1.06
N ALA A 58 12.68 -5.56 -0.02
CA ALA A 58 11.40 -5.50 0.68
C ALA A 58 11.16 -4.12 1.32
N MET A 59 12.18 -3.55 1.95
CA MET A 59 12.15 -2.20 2.52
C MET A 59 11.94 -1.12 1.45
N ALA A 60 12.59 -1.22 0.30
CA ALA A 60 12.39 -0.28 -0.80
C ALA A 60 10.96 -0.32 -1.34
N ALA A 61 10.38 -1.52 -1.47
CA ALA A 61 9.00 -1.70 -1.88
C ALA A 61 8.00 -1.12 -0.85
N TRP A 62 8.27 -1.30 0.44
CA TRP A 62 7.46 -0.69 1.50
C TRP A 62 7.53 0.84 1.48
N VAL A 63 8.73 1.42 1.33
CA VAL A 63 8.90 2.88 1.19
C VAL A 63 8.20 3.43 -0.06
N PHE A 64 8.20 2.67 -1.15
CA PHE A 64 7.44 3.03 -2.35
C PHE A 64 5.93 3.07 -2.11
N ILE A 65 5.37 2.07 -1.42
CA ILE A 65 3.95 2.04 -1.02
C ILE A 65 3.62 3.27 -0.17
N MET A 66 4.47 3.56 0.83
CA MET A 66 4.37 4.72 1.69
C MET A 66 4.34 6.04 0.90
N TRP A 67 5.25 6.20 -0.05
CA TRP A 67 5.29 7.38 -0.91
C TRP A 67 4.01 7.54 -1.75
N GLU A 68 3.48 6.46 -2.33
CA GLU A 68 2.26 6.50 -3.14
C GLU A 68 1.02 6.86 -2.29
N ILE A 69 0.97 6.41 -1.03
CA ILE A 69 -0.12 6.74 -0.08
C ILE A 69 -0.03 8.19 0.38
N PHE A 70 1.13 8.68 0.81
CA PHE A 70 1.20 10.03 1.42
C PHE A 70 1.34 11.16 0.38
N PHE A 71 2.08 10.93 -0.70
CA PHE A 71 2.44 11.94 -1.69
C PHE A 71 1.93 11.63 -3.10
N GLY A 72 1.47 10.40 -3.34
CA GLY A 72 0.98 9.96 -4.64
C GLY A 72 -0.46 10.39 -4.95
N GLN A 73 -1.03 9.74 -5.97
CA GLN A 73 -2.38 10.07 -6.45
C GLN A 73 -3.47 9.80 -5.41
N ALA A 74 -3.26 8.83 -4.51
CA ALA A 74 -4.20 8.49 -3.43
C ALA A 74 -4.46 9.67 -2.49
N SER A 75 -3.41 10.40 -2.11
CA SER A 75 -3.48 11.59 -1.27
C SER A 75 -4.26 12.73 -1.95
N LYS A 76 -4.06 12.91 -3.26
CA LYS A 76 -4.76 13.92 -4.07
C LYS A 76 -6.26 13.61 -4.21
N VAL A 77 -6.61 12.33 -4.38
CA VAL A 77 -8.02 11.87 -4.45
C VAL A 77 -8.72 12.09 -3.10
N ASN A 78 -8.04 11.77 -1.99
CA ASN A 78 -8.58 11.99 -0.66
C ASN A 78 -8.83 13.49 -0.36
N ALA A 79 -7.88 14.36 -0.73
CA ALA A 79 -8.03 15.80 -0.63
C ALA A 79 -9.19 16.35 -1.48
N GLY A 80 -9.39 15.78 -2.67
CA GLY A 80 -10.50 16.14 -3.58
C GLY A 80 -11.87 15.60 -3.18
N SER A 81 -11.96 14.66 -2.23
CA SER A 81 -13.24 14.04 -1.83
C SER A 81 -14.22 14.99 -1.12
N GLY A 82 -13.69 16.05 -0.47
CA GLY A 82 -14.49 16.98 0.34
C GLY A 82 -15.15 16.37 1.59
N ASN A 83 -15.00 15.07 1.85
CA ASN A 83 -15.67 14.38 2.96
C ASN A 83 -14.72 14.12 4.13
N ALA A 84 -14.97 14.80 5.25
CA ALA A 84 -14.12 14.72 6.45
C ALA A 84 -14.01 13.31 7.05
N ASN A 85 -15.06 12.48 6.94
CA ASN A 85 -15.04 11.12 7.47
C ASN A 85 -14.11 10.21 6.65
N VAL A 86 -14.10 10.40 5.34
CA VAL A 86 -13.25 9.68 4.39
C VAL A 86 -11.79 10.06 4.62
N GLN A 87 -11.52 11.34 4.82
CA GLN A 87 -10.17 11.82 5.12
C GLN A 87 -9.62 11.30 6.44
N LYS A 88 -10.46 11.16 7.46
CA LYS A 88 -10.07 10.54 8.74
C LYS A 88 -9.78 9.05 8.57
N ALA A 89 -10.65 8.31 7.88
CA ALA A 89 -10.45 6.90 7.59
C ALA A 89 -9.15 6.67 6.80
N TYR A 90 -8.89 7.48 5.77
CA TYR A 90 -7.66 7.46 4.98
C TYR A 90 -6.41 7.62 5.85
N LYS A 91 -6.40 8.63 6.74
CA LYS A 91 -5.26 8.91 7.61
C LYS A 91 -5.04 7.80 8.64
N ALA A 92 -6.12 7.24 9.21
CA ALA A 92 -6.02 6.12 10.13
C ALA A 92 -5.43 4.88 9.44
N MET A 93 -5.84 4.59 8.20
CA MET A 93 -5.33 3.45 7.45
C MET A 93 -3.89 3.66 6.98
N ALA A 94 -3.53 4.88 6.55
CA ALA A 94 -2.14 5.22 6.24
C ALA A 94 -1.22 5.04 7.47
N LEU A 95 -1.74 5.31 8.67
CA LEU A 95 -1.04 5.05 9.94
C LEU A 95 -0.83 3.54 10.20
N LEU A 96 -1.78 2.69 9.83
CA LEU A 96 -1.66 1.23 9.97
C LEU A 96 -0.64 0.62 9.01
N VAL A 97 -0.30 1.30 7.91
CA VAL A 97 0.74 0.85 6.98
C VAL A 97 2.15 1.25 7.46
N THR A 98 2.24 2.27 8.33
CA THR A 98 3.51 2.74 8.92
C THR A 98 3.99 1.95 10.13
N ILE A 99 3.09 1.35 10.91
CA ILE A 99 3.36 0.77 12.24
C ILE A 99 3.18 -0.74 12.17
#